data_AF-A0A1S3K3F6-F1
#
_entry.id   AF-A0A1S3K3F6-F1
#
_cell.length_a   1.000
_cell.length_b   1.000
_cell.length_c   1.000
_cell.angle_alpha   90.00
_cell.angle_beta   90.00
_cell.angle_gamma   90.00
#
_symmetry.space_group_name_H-M   'P 1'
#
loop_
_entity.id
_entity.type
_entity.pdbx_description
1 polymer ?
#
loop_
_entity_poly.entity_id
_entity_poly.type
_entity_poly.pdbx_seq_one_letter_code
_entity_poly.pdbx_strand_id
1 'polypeptide(L)'
;MMLMVVFALTLSLVTGQTADWQTRYNELNKKVDALATQIMLQQQFLEEKTRTEGSSGIKQLRHFREGTRPYHSNTHSGSSILSMHNHANLDRTPGMGEFIAVLNGLEFRTRHNDYKVVMPHTKSMNYHSTESIPFPDLPPQVVAKKTIDDQIKELREFYKAWAQSNSTHRDYRNYFRPALCYLEGAWNVNSKTINEPFASDRHFIDATTWFELFEKARFTAYTGRKDVAENYAFLPTAILEMRNGTLPVFAQWSYRILCHPVKRHIPLSFFRPVDDVHLRIPYKHRTDQMPSQRYTRFQLDPRGNSWKNGDGFTTRETGFLDEIMAEIPGKNNYPGKITDEMFGYPVYSRTATPKNPGEPLNTAYYHRWYKIKAGNNYHLKLRSGSDTTVFMAQTTSPKVAPMRMSHCTGSGKYKKCKDYVQRWTYAVPLEIIWLHPLMKWNPYNLAIKSFRDNSIFSGGRNGGLTAAKAYNGTRLNGYYYLTPESFFAGSDSDDKDPADTAKDVVGVLDQKGNVRRVKASGVRITLPNIEGVGSLRQRYPIPPIFAEGNSAFKEVAALRDIVMERSKYSRIFIER
;
A
#
# COMPACT_ATOMS: atom_id res chain seq x y z
N MET A 1 74.64 32.93 13.41
CA MET A 1 73.73 33.72 12.54
C MET A 1 73.06 32.87 11.45
N MET A 2 73.79 31.99 10.75
CA MET A 2 73.24 31.16 9.66
C MET A 2 72.15 30.15 10.11
N LEU A 3 72.23 29.60 11.32
CA LEU A 3 71.19 28.68 11.85
C LEU A 3 69.84 29.36 12.14
N MET A 4 69.83 30.62 12.58
CA MET A 4 68.58 31.36 12.84
C MET A 4 67.86 31.77 11.57
N VAL A 5 68.61 32.08 10.50
CA VAL A 5 68.03 32.42 9.19
C VAL A 5 67.40 31.18 8.54
N VAL A 6 68.04 30.01 8.66
CA VAL A 6 67.46 28.74 8.18
C VAL A 6 66.21 28.36 8.99
N PHE A 7 66.21 28.54 10.31
CA PHE A 7 65.02 28.26 11.14
C PHE A 7 63.87 29.24 10.87
N ALA A 8 64.15 30.53 10.63
CA ALA A 8 63.13 31.51 10.27
C ALA A 8 62.58 31.30 8.86
N LEU A 9 63.40 30.86 7.90
CA LEU A 9 62.98 30.50 6.54
C LEU A 9 62.14 29.21 6.52
N THR A 10 62.50 28.19 7.30
CA THR A 10 61.68 26.97 7.41
C THR A 10 60.37 27.24 8.14
N LEU A 11 60.35 28.05 9.21
CA LEU A 11 59.12 28.42 9.91
C LEU A 11 58.17 29.25 9.02
N SER A 12 58.70 30.19 8.23
CA SER A 12 57.90 31.01 7.29
C SER A 12 57.41 30.24 6.07
N LEU A 13 58.18 29.27 5.56
CA LEU A 13 57.73 28.34 4.52
C LEU A 13 56.63 27.41 5.03
N VAL A 14 56.75 26.90 6.26
CA VAL A 14 55.73 26.04 6.89
C VAL A 14 54.46 26.83 7.21
N THR A 15 54.55 28.07 7.73
CA THR A 15 53.37 28.90 8.00
C THR A 15 52.70 29.46 6.73
N GLY A 16 53.48 29.78 5.70
CA GLY A 16 52.96 30.17 4.39
C GLY A 16 52.25 29.01 3.66
N GLN A 17 52.81 27.80 3.73
CA GLN A 17 52.14 26.60 3.21
C GLN A 17 50.87 26.26 4.01
N THR A 18 50.86 26.34 5.34
CA THR A 18 49.65 26.03 6.13
C THR A 18 48.52 27.04 5.91
N ALA A 19 48.82 28.32 5.70
CA ALA A 19 47.83 29.34 5.35
C ALA A 19 47.22 29.12 3.94
N ASP A 20 48.03 28.71 2.97
CA ASP A 20 47.57 28.31 1.62
C ASP A 20 46.72 27.03 1.69
N TRP A 21 47.14 26.02 2.45
CA TRP A 21 46.35 24.80 2.67
C TRP A 21 44.99 25.08 3.32
N GLN A 22 44.93 25.95 4.33
CA GLN A 22 43.68 26.30 4.98
C GLN A 22 42.74 27.04 4.01
N THR A 23 43.30 27.91 3.17
CA THR A 23 42.53 28.64 2.14
C THR A 23 41.96 27.67 1.10
N ARG A 24 42.80 26.79 0.55
CA ARG A 24 42.38 25.75 -0.42
C ARG A 24 41.37 24.77 0.17
N TYR A 25 41.54 24.37 1.44
CA TYR A 25 40.60 23.51 2.15
C TYR A 25 39.23 24.20 2.31
N ASN A 26 39.22 25.47 2.71
CA ASN A 26 37.99 26.26 2.83
C ASN A 26 37.29 26.46 1.48
N GLU A 27 38.05 26.70 0.41
CA GLU A 27 37.50 26.78 -0.95
C GLU A 27 36.91 25.45 -1.43
N LEU A 28 37.60 24.34 -1.15
CA LEU A 28 37.11 23.00 -1.47
C LEU A 28 35.80 22.71 -0.75
N ASN A 29 35.72 22.99 0.55
CA ASN A 29 34.49 22.82 1.33
C ASN A 29 33.34 23.64 0.75
N LYS A 30 33.57 24.92 0.43
CA LYS A 30 32.55 25.77 -0.22
C LYS A 30 32.07 25.18 -1.55
N LYS A 31 32.98 24.64 -2.37
CA LYS A 31 32.62 24.00 -3.65
C LYS A 31 31.81 22.72 -3.41
N VAL A 32 32.19 21.89 -2.44
CA VAL A 32 31.45 20.68 -2.07
C VAL A 32 30.06 21.01 -1.54
N ASP A 33 29.94 22.03 -0.69
CA ASP A 33 28.65 22.49 -0.14
C ASP A 33 27.72 23.01 -1.25
N ALA A 34 28.27 23.79 -2.19
CA ALA A 34 27.54 24.28 -3.35
C ALA A 34 27.06 23.12 -4.26
N LEU A 35 27.91 22.12 -4.50
CA LEU A 35 27.55 20.92 -5.27
C LEU A 35 26.47 20.10 -4.56
N ALA A 36 26.59 19.87 -3.25
CA ALA A 36 25.59 19.15 -2.46
C ALA A 36 24.23 19.87 -2.47
N THR A 37 24.25 21.20 -2.36
CA THR A 37 23.06 22.05 -2.47
C THR A 37 22.43 21.95 -3.86
N GLN A 38 23.25 21.99 -4.92
CA GLN A 38 22.77 21.83 -6.29
C GLN A 38 22.14 20.46 -6.54
N ILE A 39 22.72 19.39 -6.00
CA ILE A 39 22.16 18.02 -6.07
C ILE A 39 20.80 17.95 -5.36
N MET A 40 20.68 18.55 -4.17
CA MET A 40 19.41 18.63 -3.44
C MET A 40 18.34 19.38 -4.26
N LEU A 41 18.70 20.49 -4.91
CA LEU A 41 17.79 21.25 -5.77
C LEU A 41 17.38 20.47 -7.03
N GLN A 42 18.31 19.74 -7.65
CA GLN A 42 18.01 18.88 -8.80
C GLN A 42 17.06 17.74 -8.42
N GLN A 43 17.24 17.12 -7.25
CA GLN A 43 16.32 16.11 -6.73
C GLN A 43 14.92 16.70 -6.52
N GLN A 44 14.80 17.87 -5.88
CA GLN A 44 13.51 18.54 -5.71
C GLN A 44 12.85 18.87 -7.05
N PHE A 45 13.63 19.31 -8.05
CA PHE A 45 13.12 19.60 -9.39
C PHE A 45 12.53 18.34 -10.06
N LEU A 46 13.20 17.19 -9.94
CA LEU A 46 12.68 15.92 -10.45
C LEU A 46 11.38 15.50 -9.76
N GLU A 47 11.29 15.70 -8.44
CA GLU A 47 10.07 15.40 -7.69
C GLU A 47 8.91 16.33 -8.08
N GLU A 48 9.15 17.64 -8.24
CA GLU A 48 8.14 18.60 -8.71
C GLU A 48 7.68 18.30 -10.14
N LYS A 49 8.62 17.95 -11.03
CA LYS A 49 8.28 17.49 -12.37
C LYS A 49 7.34 16.27 -12.29
N THR A 50 7.67 15.29 -11.46
CA THR A 50 6.82 14.10 -11.29
C THR A 50 5.43 14.44 -10.71
N ARG A 51 5.35 15.39 -9.74
CA ARG A 51 4.07 15.89 -9.19
C ARG A 51 3.19 16.62 -10.23
N THR A 52 3.79 17.11 -11.32
CA THR A 52 3.06 17.81 -12.39
C THR A 52 2.71 16.91 -13.58
N GLU A 53 3.43 15.80 -13.77
CA GLU A 53 3.13 14.81 -14.82
C GLU A 53 1.92 13.92 -14.49
N GLY A 54 1.60 13.74 -13.21
CA GLY A 54 0.51 12.88 -12.73
C GLY A 54 0.24 13.05 -11.23
N SER A 55 -0.58 12.18 -10.66
CA SER A 55 -0.87 12.13 -9.22
C SER A 55 -0.13 10.94 -8.58
N SER A 56 -0.04 10.85 -7.26
CA SER A 56 0.47 9.64 -6.61
C SER A 56 -0.33 8.40 -7.00
N GLY A 57 0.32 7.24 -7.00
CA GLY A 57 -0.30 5.98 -7.34
C GLY A 57 0.61 5.04 -8.09
N ILE A 58 -0.01 4.02 -8.66
CA ILE A 58 0.70 2.95 -9.35
C ILE A 58 1.02 3.42 -10.76
N LYS A 59 2.29 3.33 -11.14
CA LYS A 59 2.79 3.75 -12.45
C LYS A 59 2.84 2.58 -13.41
N GLN A 60 3.45 1.47 -12.98
CA GLN A 60 3.71 0.34 -13.87
C GLN A 60 3.96 -0.96 -13.11
N LEU A 61 3.62 -2.10 -13.71
CA LEU A 61 4.00 -3.43 -13.26
C LEU A 61 5.26 -3.91 -13.96
N ARG A 62 5.81 -5.03 -13.50
CA ARG A 62 6.79 -5.77 -14.29
C ARG A 62 6.20 -6.14 -15.66
N HIS A 63 6.98 -5.89 -16.70
CA HIS A 63 6.60 -6.20 -18.07
C HIS A 63 6.76 -7.70 -18.32
N PHE A 64 5.67 -8.36 -18.73
CA PHE A 64 5.64 -9.81 -19.03
C PHE A 64 4.97 -10.13 -20.36
N ARG A 65 4.26 -9.16 -20.95
CA ARG A 65 3.45 -9.33 -22.15
C ARG A 65 3.62 -8.12 -23.03
N GLU A 66 3.77 -8.39 -24.32
CA GLU A 66 3.89 -7.42 -25.39
C GLU A 66 2.98 -7.88 -26.54
N GLY A 67 2.80 -7.03 -27.53
CA GLY A 67 2.13 -7.40 -28.76
C GLY A 67 2.22 -6.32 -29.82
N THR A 68 1.51 -6.54 -30.93
CA THR A 68 1.57 -5.69 -32.13
C THR A 68 0.96 -4.28 -31.97
N ARG A 69 0.43 -3.94 -30.80
CA ARG A 69 -0.21 -2.66 -30.50
C ARG A 69 0.24 -2.16 -29.13
N PRO A 70 0.36 -0.84 -28.90
CA PRO A 70 0.82 -0.29 -27.62
C PRO A 70 0.02 -0.79 -26.41
N TYR A 71 -1.30 -0.97 -26.56
CA TYR A 71 -2.18 -1.46 -25.50
C TYR A 71 -2.08 -2.98 -25.23
N HIS A 72 -1.23 -3.72 -25.97
CA HIS A 72 -0.89 -5.11 -25.65
C HIS A 72 0.21 -5.23 -24.58
N SER A 73 0.83 -4.10 -24.21
CA SER A 73 1.84 -4.05 -23.14
C SER A 73 1.21 -3.86 -21.77
N ASN A 74 1.81 -4.48 -20.74
CA ASN A 74 1.38 -4.30 -19.35
C ASN A 74 1.57 -2.85 -18.88
N THR A 75 0.59 -2.33 -18.14
CA THR A 75 0.67 -1.01 -17.46
C THR A 75 0.64 -1.20 -15.95
N HIS A 76 -0.32 -0.60 -15.24
CA HIS A 76 -0.65 -0.88 -13.84
C HIS A 76 -1.41 -2.22 -13.68
N SER A 77 -1.83 -2.82 -14.79
CA SER A 77 -2.50 -4.12 -14.88
C SER A 77 -1.99 -4.92 -16.08
N GLY A 78 -2.15 -6.24 -16.03
CA GLY A 78 -1.72 -7.20 -17.06
C GLY A 78 -2.60 -8.45 -17.07
N SER A 79 -2.05 -9.61 -16.70
CA SER A 79 -2.86 -10.80 -16.34
C SER A 79 -3.62 -10.60 -15.02
N SER A 80 -3.04 -9.83 -14.11
CA SER A 80 -3.66 -9.39 -12.87
C SER A 80 -3.29 -7.93 -12.55
N ILE A 81 -4.16 -7.25 -11.81
CA ILE A 81 -3.94 -5.89 -11.31
C ILE A 81 -2.90 -5.98 -10.18
N LEU A 82 -1.90 -5.08 -10.16
CA LEU A 82 -0.79 -5.14 -9.18
C LEU A 82 -0.04 -6.48 -9.12
N SER A 83 -0.07 -7.27 -10.20
CA SER A 83 0.48 -8.64 -10.21
C SER A 83 -0.07 -9.49 -9.04
N MET A 84 -1.34 -9.29 -8.66
CA MET A 84 -1.99 -10.02 -7.59
C MET A 84 -2.15 -11.50 -7.94
N HIS A 85 -1.95 -12.35 -6.94
CA HIS A 85 -2.07 -13.82 -7.04
C HIS A 85 -2.48 -14.42 -5.69
N ASN A 86 -2.72 -15.72 -5.64
CA ASN A 86 -3.31 -16.42 -4.50
C ASN A 86 -2.26 -17.14 -3.64
N HIS A 87 -2.28 -16.81 -2.36
CA HIS A 87 -1.50 -17.44 -1.31
C HIS A 87 -2.41 -18.02 -0.23
N ALA A 88 -3.50 -18.65 -0.64
CA ALA A 88 -4.53 -19.15 0.27
C ALA A 88 -4.03 -20.23 1.25
N ASN A 89 -2.89 -20.87 0.97
CA ASN A 89 -2.22 -21.81 1.88
C ASN A 89 -1.34 -21.12 2.94
N LEU A 90 -1.31 -19.79 2.98
CA LEU A 90 -0.61 -18.99 3.99
C LEU A 90 -1.64 -18.22 4.82
N ASP A 91 -1.44 -18.18 6.13
CA ASP A 91 -2.24 -17.35 7.03
C ASP A 91 -1.99 -15.87 6.71
N ARG A 92 -3.06 -15.11 6.48
CA ARG A 92 -3.04 -13.63 6.33
C ARG A 92 -2.14 -13.10 5.20
N THR A 93 -1.80 -13.90 4.20
CA THR A 93 -0.86 -13.48 3.15
C THR A 93 -1.58 -13.36 1.81
N PRO A 94 -2.03 -12.17 1.41
CA PRO A 94 -2.38 -11.87 0.02
C PRO A 94 -1.12 -11.84 -0.86
N GLY A 95 -1.20 -12.49 -2.03
CA GLY A 95 -0.15 -12.41 -3.05
C GLY A 95 -0.21 -11.08 -3.79
N MET A 96 0.93 -10.41 -3.93
CA MET A 96 1.08 -9.15 -4.67
C MET A 96 2.51 -9.02 -5.19
N GLY A 97 2.67 -8.90 -6.50
CA GLY A 97 4.00 -8.83 -7.12
C GLY A 97 4.66 -7.46 -7.05
N GLU A 98 5.71 -7.32 -7.86
CA GLU A 98 6.48 -6.08 -8.04
C GLU A 98 5.69 -5.02 -8.81
N PHE A 99 5.78 -3.76 -8.37
CA PHE A 99 5.26 -2.61 -9.10
C PHE A 99 6.11 -1.35 -8.86
N ILE A 100 5.98 -0.38 -9.76
CA ILE A 100 6.51 0.97 -9.65
C ILE A 100 5.39 1.87 -9.15
N ALA A 101 5.67 2.63 -8.11
CA ALA A 101 4.76 3.58 -7.51
C ALA A 101 5.37 4.98 -7.46
N VAL A 102 4.49 5.98 -7.48
CA VAL A 102 4.83 7.37 -7.20
C VAL A 102 4.12 7.78 -5.93
N LEU A 103 4.85 8.29 -4.94
CA LEU A 103 4.29 8.87 -3.72
C LEU A 103 4.86 10.27 -3.51
N ASN A 104 3.98 11.28 -3.58
CA ASN A 104 4.32 12.69 -3.45
C ASN A 104 5.53 13.08 -4.34
N GLY A 105 5.47 12.76 -5.64
CA GLY A 105 6.55 13.07 -6.59
C GLY A 105 7.73 12.10 -6.59
N LEU A 106 7.80 11.17 -5.66
CA LEU A 106 8.89 10.20 -5.61
C LEU A 106 8.52 8.89 -6.28
N GLU A 107 9.24 8.55 -7.35
CA GLU A 107 9.13 7.26 -8.04
C GLU A 107 10.07 6.21 -7.43
N PHE A 108 9.55 5.02 -7.19
CA PHE A 108 10.31 3.89 -6.67
C PHE A 108 9.73 2.56 -7.14
N ARG A 109 10.56 1.51 -7.16
CA ARG A 109 10.15 0.14 -7.52
C ARG A 109 10.13 -0.72 -6.27
N THR A 110 9.03 -1.41 -6.01
CA THR A 110 8.93 -2.37 -4.90
C THR A 110 9.66 -3.67 -5.23
N ARG A 111 10.04 -4.42 -4.19
CA ARG A 111 10.26 -5.87 -4.32
C ARG A 111 8.92 -6.59 -4.57
N HIS A 112 8.94 -7.90 -4.80
CA HIS A 112 7.73 -8.71 -4.76
C HIS A 112 7.16 -8.66 -3.35
N ASN A 113 5.87 -8.33 -3.16
CA ASN A 113 5.39 -7.79 -1.90
C ASN A 113 4.83 -8.82 -0.91
N ASP A 114 4.05 -9.81 -1.37
CA ASP A 114 3.38 -10.85 -0.56
C ASP A 114 3.25 -10.51 0.92
N TYR A 115 2.47 -9.46 1.18
CA TYR A 115 2.45 -8.77 2.46
C TYR A 115 1.49 -9.45 3.44
N LYS A 116 1.64 -9.17 4.73
CA LYS A 116 0.71 -9.67 5.76
C LYS A 116 -0.47 -8.73 5.99
N VAL A 117 -1.66 -9.28 6.20
CA VAL A 117 -2.84 -8.54 6.69
C VAL A 117 -2.68 -8.22 8.18
N VAL A 118 -1.87 -7.20 8.45
CA VAL A 118 -1.56 -6.64 9.77
C VAL A 118 -1.88 -5.16 9.81
N MET A 119 -2.10 -4.61 11.00
CA MET A 119 -2.40 -3.19 11.24
C MET A 119 -1.34 -2.53 12.11
N PRO A 120 -1.24 -1.19 12.11
CA PRO A 120 -0.43 -0.46 13.09
C PRO A 120 -0.78 -0.89 14.52
N HIS A 121 0.22 -0.96 15.40
CA HIS A 121 0.00 -1.45 16.76
C HIS A 121 -0.98 -0.56 17.54
N THR A 122 -1.95 -1.14 18.25
CA THR A 122 -3.05 -0.38 18.89
C THR A 122 -2.60 0.38 20.14
N LYS A 123 -1.59 -0.15 20.85
CA LYS A 123 -1.09 0.40 22.11
C LYS A 123 0.35 0.94 22.11
N SER A 124 1.11 0.76 21.03
CA SER A 124 2.54 1.11 20.98
C SER A 124 2.79 2.19 19.95
N MET A 125 3.59 3.20 20.28
CA MET A 125 4.07 4.22 19.33
C MET A 125 5.41 3.85 18.69
N ASN A 126 5.91 2.64 18.93
CA ASN A 126 7.19 2.21 18.39
C ASN A 126 7.14 2.17 16.86
N TYR A 127 8.19 2.70 16.24
CA TYR A 127 8.33 2.75 14.79
C TYR A 127 8.24 1.34 14.19
N HIS A 128 7.39 1.17 13.18
CA HIS A 128 7.10 -0.11 12.52
C HIS A 128 6.42 -1.18 13.39
N SER A 129 5.97 -0.85 14.61
CA SER A 129 5.20 -1.80 15.41
C SER A 129 3.85 -2.09 14.75
N THR A 130 3.52 -3.38 14.63
CA THR A 130 2.30 -3.88 14.00
C THR A 130 1.70 -5.02 14.81
N GLU A 131 0.40 -5.27 14.64
CA GLU A 131 -0.29 -6.44 15.18
C GLU A 131 -1.22 -7.05 14.13
N SER A 132 -1.59 -8.33 14.31
CA SER A 132 -2.48 -9.01 13.37
C SER A 132 -3.90 -8.45 13.46
N ILE A 133 -4.54 -8.23 12.30
CA ILE A 133 -5.97 -7.89 12.29
C ILE A 133 -6.77 -9.14 12.66
N PRO A 134 -7.54 -9.19 13.76
CA PRO A 134 -8.23 -10.41 14.15
C PRO A 134 -9.15 -10.92 13.03
N PHE A 135 -9.11 -12.23 12.76
CA PHE A 135 -10.09 -12.82 11.84
C PHE A 135 -11.47 -12.83 12.50
N PRO A 136 -12.55 -12.58 11.73
CA PRO A 136 -13.90 -12.64 12.26
C PRO A 136 -14.22 -14.03 12.80
N ASP A 137 -15.00 -14.06 13.88
CA ASP A 137 -15.54 -15.30 14.44
C ASP A 137 -16.62 -15.90 13.54
N LEU A 138 -16.99 -17.15 13.82
CA LEU A 138 -18.17 -17.75 13.21
C LEU A 138 -19.45 -17.14 13.79
N PRO A 139 -20.50 -16.99 12.98
CA PRO A 139 -21.83 -16.69 13.50
C PRO A 139 -22.28 -17.76 14.51
N PRO A 140 -22.88 -17.38 15.66
CA PRO A 140 -23.39 -18.33 16.65
C PRO A 140 -24.38 -19.35 16.06
N GLN A 141 -25.15 -18.95 15.05
CA GLN A 141 -26.09 -19.81 14.33
C GLN A 141 -25.40 -20.97 13.62
N VAL A 142 -24.15 -20.77 13.16
CA VAL A 142 -23.33 -21.83 12.58
C VAL A 142 -22.77 -22.72 13.69
N VAL A 143 -22.20 -22.14 14.75
CA VAL A 143 -21.61 -22.90 15.87
C VAL A 143 -22.65 -23.78 16.58
N ALA A 144 -23.91 -23.35 16.63
CA ALA A 144 -25.01 -24.09 17.23
C ALA A 144 -25.42 -25.36 16.45
N LYS A 145 -24.95 -25.56 15.21
CA LYS A 145 -25.30 -26.74 14.42
C LYS A 145 -24.50 -27.96 14.89
N LYS A 146 -25.20 -29.10 14.99
CA LYS A 146 -24.66 -30.36 15.53
C LYS A 146 -23.71 -31.08 14.57
N THR A 147 -23.96 -30.97 13.27
CA THR A 147 -23.18 -31.66 12.23
C THR A 147 -22.39 -30.67 11.37
N ILE A 148 -21.27 -31.11 10.80
CA ILE A 148 -20.46 -30.27 9.91
C ILE A 148 -21.23 -29.91 8.64
N ASP A 149 -22.07 -30.82 8.13
CA ASP A 149 -22.91 -30.54 6.95
C ASP A 149 -23.96 -29.47 7.22
N ASP A 150 -24.56 -29.47 8.41
CA ASP A 150 -25.48 -28.40 8.82
C ASP A 150 -24.73 -27.08 9.06
N GLN A 151 -23.49 -27.11 9.58
CA GLN A 151 -22.63 -25.93 9.65
C GLN A 151 -22.31 -25.38 8.26
N ILE A 152 -22.00 -26.25 7.28
CA ILE A 152 -21.74 -25.86 5.88
C ILE A 152 -22.96 -25.14 5.32
N LYS A 153 -24.15 -25.76 5.41
CA LYS A 153 -25.40 -25.19 4.89
C LYS A 153 -25.70 -23.83 5.51
N GLU A 154 -25.60 -23.70 6.82
CA GLU A 154 -25.85 -22.42 7.50
C GLU A 154 -24.82 -21.36 7.12
N LEU A 155 -23.53 -21.71 7.07
CA LEU A 155 -22.50 -20.76 6.70
C LEU A 155 -22.67 -20.29 5.25
N ARG A 156 -23.12 -21.15 4.32
CA ARG A 156 -23.48 -20.77 2.96
C ARG A 156 -24.60 -19.72 2.91
N GLU A 157 -25.59 -19.78 3.81
CA GLU A 157 -26.63 -18.75 3.91
C GLU A 157 -26.07 -17.38 4.31
N PHE A 158 -25.03 -17.33 5.16
CA PHE A 158 -24.31 -16.08 5.46
C PHE A 158 -23.55 -15.54 4.25
N TYR A 159 -22.91 -16.43 3.46
CA TYR A 159 -22.26 -16.03 2.20
C TYR A 159 -23.26 -15.53 1.16
N LYS A 160 -24.44 -16.16 1.08
CA LYS A 160 -25.56 -15.71 0.24
C LYS A 160 -26.03 -14.32 0.64
N ALA A 161 -26.23 -14.09 1.94
CA ALA A 161 -26.59 -12.78 2.48
C ALA A 161 -25.54 -11.71 2.15
N TRP A 162 -24.24 -12.03 2.30
CA TRP A 162 -23.16 -11.11 1.95
C TRP A 162 -23.13 -10.79 0.45
N ALA A 163 -23.20 -11.81 -0.41
CA ALA A 163 -23.21 -11.66 -1.86
C ALA A 163 -24.34 -10.74 -2.35
N GLN A 164 -25.52 -10.86 -1.73
CA GLN A 164 -26.72 -10.07 -2.05
C GLN A 164 -26.81 -8.76 -1.27
N SER A 165 -25.84 -8.48 -0.39
CA SER A 165 -25.90 -7.38 0.57
C SER A 165 -27.19 -7.35 1.41
N ASN A 166 -27.76 -8.53 1.70
CA ASN A 166 -29.05 -8.70 2.36
C ASN A 166 -28.89 -9.07 3.85
N SER A 167 -28.81 -8.06 4.72
CA SER A 167 -28.65 -8.28 6.16
C SER A 167 -29.92 -8.76 6.88
N THR A 168 -31.08 -8.76 6.25
CA THR A 168 -32.33 -9.27 6.86
C THR A 168 -32.46 -10.79 6.73
N HIS A 169 -31.85 -11.38 5.70
CA HIS A 169 -31.74 -12.84 5.56
C HIS A 169 -30.81 -13.46 6.61
N ARG A 170 -29.59 -12.92 6.68
CA ARG A 170 -28.60 -13.16 7.73
C ARG A 170 -27.79 -11.90 7.95
N ASP A 171 -27.69 -11.43 9.19
CA ASP A 171 -26.84 -10.26 9.47
C ASP A 171 -25.36 -10.66 9.45
N TYR A 172 -24.75 -10.48 8.28
CA TYR A 172 -23.38 -10.86 8.00
C TYR A 172 -22.35 -9.78 8.44
N ARG A 173 -22.80 -8.58 8.81
CA ARG A 173 -21.93 -7.38 8.91
C ARG A 173 -20.83 -7.50 9.98
N ASN A 174 -21.09 -8.25 11.04
CA ASN A 174 -20.10 -8.51 12.10
C ASN A 174 -19.06 -9.58 11.73
N TYR A 175 -19.38 -10.42 10.74
CA TYR A 175 -18.61 -11.61 10.37
C TYR A 175 -17.84 -11.45 9.06
N PHE A 176 -18.25 -10.49 8.23
CA PHE A 176 -17.61 -10.16 6.95
C PHE A 176 -17.09 -8.72 7.02
N ARG A 177 -15.84 -8.58 7.47
CA ARG A 177 -15.26 -7.28 7.83
C ARG A 177 -14.27 -6.80 6.75
N PRO A 178 -14.47 -5.61 6.18
CA PRO A 178 -13.54 -5.04 5.22
C PRO A 178 -12.27 -4.54 5.91
N ALA A 179 -11.11 -4.87 5.34
CA ALA A 179 -9.81 -4.30 5.70
C ALA A 179 -9.25 -3.54 4.50
N LEU A 180 -8.96 -2.24 4.67
CA LEU A 180 -8.31 -1.42 3.65
C LEU A 180 -6.80 -1.60 3.77
N CYS A 181 -6.16 -2.11 2.73
CA CYS A 181 -4.71 -2.19 2.61
C CYS A 181 -4.17 -1.01 1.81
N TYR A 182 -3.03 -0.48 2.24
CA TYR A 182 -2.46 0.78 1.73
C TYR A 182 -0.94 0.68 1.64
N LEU A 183 -0.37 1.39 0.66
CA LEU A 183 1.06 1.60 0.51
C LEU A 183 1.43 2.85 1.30
N GLU A 184 2.38 2.73 2.23
CA GLU A 184 2.93 3.84 3.01
C GLU A 184 4.41 4.02 2.70
N GLY A 185 4.84 5.25 2.43
CA GLY A 185 6.23 5.63 2.20
C GLY A 185 6.72 6.75 3.11
N ALA A 186 8.02 6.75 3.41
CA ALA A 186 8.68 7.79 4.20
C ALA A 186 10.19 7.84 3.96
N TRP A 187 10.75 9.05 4.07
CA TRP A 187 12.19 9.29 4.10
C TRP A 187 12.78 8.96 5.48
N ASN A 188 13.78 8.08 5.54
CA ASN A 188 14.43 7.64 6.77
C ASN A 188 15.90 8.06 6.84
N VAL A 189 16.35 8.61 7.97
CA VAL A 189 17.67 9.28 8.12
C VAL A 189 18.86 8.38 8.43
N ASN A 190 18.64 7.11 8.81
CA ASN A 190 19.73 6.25 9.25
C ASN A 190 19.48 4.80 8.91
N SER A 191 20.30 4.24 8.03
CA SER A 191 20.28 2.81 7.74
C SER A 191 21.52 2.40 6.95
N LYS A 192 22.74 2.51 7.50
CA LYS A 192 23.92 1.88 6.85
C LYS A 192 23.61 0.42 6.40
N THR A 193 22.75 -0.24 7.16
CA THR A 193 22.11 -1.52 6.82
C THR A 193 20.65 -1.34 6.39
N ILE A 194 20.21 -2.16 5.45
CA ILE A 194 18.82 -2.28 5.07
C ILE A 194 18.09 -3.10 6.13
N ASN A 195 17.01 -2.54 6.66
CA ASN A 195 16.05 -3.29 7.47
C ASN A 195 14.81 -3.55 6.63
N GLU A 196 14.32 -4.78 6.63
CA GLU A 196 13.07 -5.12 5.96
C GLU A 196 11.94 -4.24 6.53
N PRO A 197 11.26 -3.43 5.69
CA PRO A 197 10.32 -2.44 6.19
C PRO A 197 8.97 -3.03 6.64
N PHE A 198 8.64 -4.25 6.23
CA PHE A 198 7.44 -4.98 6.65
C PHE A 198 7.56 -6.49 6.44
N ALA A 199 6.75 -7.27 7.17
CA ALA A 199 6.75 -8.72 7.07
C ALA A 199 6.21 -9.22 5.71
N SER A 200 6.96 -10.14 5.10
CA SER A 200 6.53 -10.99 3.99
C SER A 200 7.01 -12.42 4.24
N ASP A 201 6.17 -13.40 3.94
CA ASP A 201 6.50 -14.81 4.21
C ASP A 201 7.51 -15.41 3.23
N ARG A 202 7.65 -14.80 2.05
CA ARG A 202 8.34 -15.41 0.91
C ARG A 202 9.46 -14.54 0.35
N HIS A 203 9.42 -13.25 0.61
CA HIS A 203 10.17 -12.26 -0.15
C HIS A 203 10.80 -11.23 0.78
N PHE A 204 12.13 -11.19 0.80
CA PHE A 204 12.92 -10.20 1.53
C PHE A 204 13.76 -9.38 0.56
N ILE A 205 14.09 -8.15 0.92
CA ILE A 205 15.02 -7.34 0.14
C ILE A 205 16.37 -8.07 0.08
N ASP A 206 16.77 -8.46 -1.13
CA ASP A 206 18.07 -9.09 -1.38
C ASP A 206 19.19 -8.04 -1.42
N ALA A 207 19.45 -7.39 -0.29
CA ALA A 207 20.62 -6.53 -0.07
C ALA A 207 20.80 -6.26 1.44
N THR A 208 22.05 -6.24 1.89
CA THR A 208 22.41 -5.94 3.28
C THR A 208 22.63 -4.45 3.51
N THR A 209 23.14 -3.75 2.50
CA THR A 209 23.44 -2.31 2.56
C THR A 209 22.76 -1.55 1.43
N TRP A 210 22.59 -0.24 1.62
CA TRP A 210 22.01 0.61 0.57
C TRP A 210 22.86 0.69 -0.68
N PHE A 211 24.18 0.68 -0.53
CA PHE A 211 25.08 0.71 -1.67
C PHE A 211 24.94 -0.58 -2.49
N GLU A 212 24.87 -1.73 -1.83
CA GLU A 212 24.61 -3.01 -2.51
C GLU A 212 23.26 -2.99 -3.25
N LEU A 213 22.18 -2.49 -2.61
CA LEU A 213 20.87 -2.36 -3.26
C LEU A 213 20.94 -1.47 -4.50
N PHE A 214 21.63 -0.33 -4.40
CA PHE A 214 21.84 0.59 -5.51
C PHE A 214 22.66 -0.07 -6.62
N GLU A 215 23.72 -0.81 -6.30
CA GLU A 215 24.55 -1.51 -7.29
C GLU A 215 23.77 -2.58 -8.03
N LYS A 216 22.97 -3.39 -7.33
CA LYS A 216 22.06 -4.38 -7.95
C LYS A 216 21.02 -3.69 -8.83
N ALA A 217 20.36 -2.64 -8.32
CA ALA A 217 19.39 -1.84 -9.07
C ALA A 217 19.99 -1.23 -10.34
N ARG A 218 21.18 -0.64 -10.22
CA ARG A 218 21.92 -0.06 -11.35
C ARG A 218 22.31 -1.16 -12.33
N PHE A 219 22.99 -2.20 -11.90
CA PHE A 219 23.45 -3.28 -12.78
C PHE A 219 22.30 -3.84 -13.62
N THR A 220 21.16 -4.17 -13.01
CA THR A 220 20.02 -4.71 -13.73
C THR A 220 19.35 -3.69 -14.64
N ALA A 221 19.28 -2.42 -14.25
CA ALA A 221 18.75 -1.37 -15.12
C ALA A 221 19.60 -1.18 -16.39
N TYR A 222 20.93 -1.27 -16.29
CA TYR A 222 21.83 -1.07 -17.43
C TYR A 222 22.05 -2.33 -18.27
N THR A 223 21.99 -3.52 -17.67
CA THR A 223 22.24 -4.79 -18.38
C THR A 223 20.96 -5.50 -18.82
N GLY A 224 19.82 -5.16 -18.23
CA GLY A 224 18.56 -5.90 -18.39
C GLY A 224 18.58 -7.31 -17.77
N ARG A 225 19.69 -7.74 -17.14
CA ARG A 225 19.83 -9.06 -16.54
C ARG A 225 19.35 -9.05 -15.09
N LYS A 226 18.39 -9.92 -14.77
CA LYS A 226 17.89 -10.16 -13.41
C LYS A 226 18.30 -11.55 -12.95
N ASP A 227 18.71 -11.71 -11.69
CA ASP A 227 18.86 -13.05 -11.10
C ASP A 227 17.48 -13.69 -10.88
N VAL A 228 17.41 -15.02 -10.93
CA VAL A 228 16.13 -15.77 -10.79
C VAL A 228 15.61 -15.79 -9.35
N ALA A 229 16.50 -15.66 -8.36
CA ALA A 229 16.18 -15.50 -6.95
C ALA A 229 16.10 -14.03 -6.51
N GLU A 230 16.37 -13.08 -7.42
CA GLU A 230 16.51 -11.66 -7.10
C GLU A 230 15.18 -11.02 -6.70
N ASN A 231 15.16 -10.43 -5.50
CA ASN A 231 13.99 -9.78 -4.93
C ASN A 231 14.38 -8.46 -4.24
N TYR A 232 14.64 -7.43 -5.02
CA TYR A 232 15.23 -6.17 -4.57
C TYR A 232 14.48 -5.00 -5.20
N ALA A 233 14.34 -3.95 -4.39
CA ALA A 233 13.63 -2.74 -4.74
C ALA A 233 14.57 -1.72 -5.41
N PHE A 234 14.01 -0.71 -6.09
CA PHE A 234 14.72 0.54 -6.33
C PHE A 234 14.19 1.56 -5.33
N LEU A 235 15.00 1.93 -4.34
CA LEU A 235 14.65 2.84 -3.27
C LEU A 235 15.55 4.08 -3.31
N PRO A 236 15.02 5.25 -3.73
CA PRO A 236 15.81 6.46 -3.85
C PRO A 236 16.48 6.89 -2.55
N THR A 237 17.63 7.56 -2.69
CA THR A 237 18.33 8.26 -1.62
C THR A 237 18.39 9.73 -2.00
N ALA A 238 18.18 10.63 -1.04
CA ALA A 238 18.26 12.08 -1.27
C ALA A 238 19.01 12.76 -0.13
N ILE A 239 19.64 13.90 -0.43
CA ILE A 239 20.04 14.89 0.58
C ILE A 239 18.79 15.70 0.89
N LEU A 240 18.27 15.62 2.12
CA LEU A 240 17.03 16.33 2.49
C LEU A 240 17.28 17.62 3.26
N GLU A 241 18.41 17.73 3.95
CA GLU A 241 18.84 18.96 4.59
C GLU A 241 20.36 19.11 4.55
N MET A 242 20.82 20.35 4.46
CA MET A 242 22.21 20.72 4.75
C MET A 242 22.25 21.25 6.18
N ARG A 243 22.62 20.40 7.15
CA ARG A 243 22.72 20.81 8.56
C ARG A 243 23.80 21.88 8.69
N ASN A 244 23.44 23.02 9.29
CA ASN A 244 24.28 24.21 9.40
C ASN A 244 24.80 24.75 8.05
N GLY A 245 24.13 24.41 6.94
CA GLY A 245 24.51 24.83 5.59
C GLY A 245 25.66 24.02 4.95
N THR A 246 26.27 23.07 5.67
CA THR A 246 27.51 22.40 5.21
C THR A 246 27.49 20.88 5.36
N LEU A 247 26.67 20.32 6.27
CA LEU A 247 26.66 18.88 6.52
C LEU A 247 25.43 18.23 5.86
N PRO A 248 25.59 17.46 4.75
CA PRO A 248 24.47 16.80 4.11
C PRO A 248 23.87 15.72 5.01
N VAL A 249 22.55 15.76 5.16
CA VAL A 249 21.78 14.71 5.81
C VAL A 249 21.09 13.90 4.74
N PHE A 250 21.62 12.69 4.54
CA PHE A 250 21.04 11.72 3.62
C PHE A 250 19.82 11.06 4.25
N ALA A 251 18.82 10.82 3.42
CA ALA A 251 17.69 9.98 3.77
C ALA A 251 17.42 8.98 2.66
N GLN A 252 16.99 7.79 3.08
CA GLN A 252 16.51 6.75 2.19
C GLN A 252 15.00 6.76 2.13
N TRP A 253 14.44 6.61 0.95
CA TRP A 253 13.07 6.19 0.84
C TRP A 253 12.86 4.77 1.36
N SER A 254 11.83 4.58 2.18
CA SER A 254 11.34 3.29 2.61
C SER A 254 9.85 3.20 2.38
N TYR A 255 9.35 2.00 2.16
CA TYR A 255 7.91 1.76 2.00
C TYR A 255 7.45 0.53 2.78
N ARG A 256 6.18 0.50 3.18
CA ARG A 256 5.52 -0.70 3.70
C ARG A 256 4.09 -0.81 3.20
N ILE A 257 3.58 -2.03 3.15
CA ILE A 257 2.15 -2.29 2.94
C ILE A 257 1.56 -2.78 4.26
N LEU A 258 0.51 -2.11 4.72
CA LEU A 258 -0.27 -2.49 5.90
C LEU A 258 -1.75 -2.46 5.56
N CYS A 259 -2.58 -2.97 6.47
CA CYS A 259 -4.02 -2.89 6.38
C CYS A 259 -4.63 -2.25 7.63
N HIS A 260 -5.87 -1.80 7.50
CA HIS A 260 -6.66 -1.22 8.59
C HIS A 260 -8.06 -1.86 8.58
N PRO A 261 -8.55 -2.42 9.69
CA PRO A 261 -9.93 -2.88 9.79
C PRO A 261 -10.86 -1.66 9.76
N VAL A 262 -11.62 -1.51 8.67
CA VAL A 262 -12.50 -0.37 8.50
C VAL A 262 -13.63 -0.46 9.55
N LYS A 263 -13.90 0.64 10.25
CA LYS A 263 -14.88 0.64 11.35
C LYS A 263 -16.31 0.44 10.88
N ARG A 264 -16.62 0.92 9.68
CA ARG A 264 -17.96 0.89 9.08
C ARG A 264 -18.12 -0.26 8.09
N HIS A 265 -19.36 -0.70 7.91
CA HIS A 265 -19.71 -1.60 6.83
C HIS A 265 -19.59 -0.90 5.47
N ILE A 266 -19.08 -1.61 4.46
CA ILE A 266 -19.02 -1.16 3.07
C ILE A 266 -19.83 -2.13 2.23
N PRO A 267 -21.00 -1.73 1.69
CA PRO A 267 -21.77 -2.55 0.76
C PRO A 267 -21.00 -2.82 -0.53
N LEU A 268 -21.18 -4.00 -1.13
CA LEU A 268 -20.55 -4.35 -2.40
C LEU A 268 -20.99 -3.42 -3.55
N SER A 269 -22.19 -2.84 -3.46
CA SER A 269 -22.73 -1.87 -4.42
C SER A 269 -21.97 -0.53 -4.46
N PHE A 270 -21.05 -0.28 -3.52
CA PHE A 270 -20.19 0.89 -3.53
C PHE A 270 -19.01 0.71 -4.49
N PHE A 271 -18.78 -0.51 -4.99
CA PHE A 271 -17.71 -0.81 -5.94
C PHE A 271 -18.26 -0.85 -7.35
N ARG A 272 -17.49 -0.27 -8.26
CA ARG A 272 -17.71 -0.40 -9.70
C ARG A 272 -16.41 -0.82 -10.37
N PRO A 273 -16.42 -1.81 -11.27
CA PRO A 273 -15.24 -2.13 -12.07
C PRO A 273 -14.86 -0.92 -12.93
N VAL A 274 -13.57 -0.63 -13.06
CA VAL A 274 -13.09 0.33 -14.04
C VAL A 274 -13.06 -0.33 -15.41
N ASP A 275 -13.64 0.32 -16.42
CA ASP A 275 -13.51 -0.13 -17.81
C ASP A 275 -12.14 0.27 -18.38
N ASP A 276 -11.12 -0.51 -18.00
CA ASP A 276 -9.78 -0.42 -18.56
C ASP A 276 -9.75 -1.09 -19.95
N VAL A 277 -10.16 -0.31 -20.97
CA VAL A 277 -10.31 -0.76 -22.37
C VAL A 277 -9.04 -1.40 -22.94
N HIS A 278 -7.86 -0.92 -22.50
CA HIS A 278 -6.57 -1.47 -22.90
C HIS A 278 -6.38 -2.95 -22.51
N LEU A 279 -7.10 -3.44 -21.49
CA LEU A 279 -7.13 -4.86 -21.11
C LEU A 279 -8.31 -5.57 -21.77
N ARG A 280 -9.47 -4.92 -21.78
CA ARG A 280 -10.71 -5.54 -22.25
C ARG A 280 -10.65 -5.93 -23.74
N ILE A 281 -10.05 -5.09 -24.59
CA ILE A 281 -9.91 -5.37 -26.03
C ILE A 281 -9.04 -6.61 -26.28
N PRO A 282 -7.80 -6.70 -25.76
CA PRO A 282 -6.95 -7.89 -25.98
C PRO A 282 -7.56 -9.18 -25.45
N TYR A 283 -8.21 -9.15 -24.27
CA TYR A 283 -8.87 -10.32 -23.69
C TYR A 283 -10.24 -10.63 -24.31
N LYS A 284 -10.76 -9.77 -25.20
CA LYS A 284 -12.08 -9.93 -25.83
C LYS A 284 -13.23 -10.09 -24.82
N HIS A 285 -13.10 -9.45 -23.66
CA HIS A 285 -14.12 -9.51 -22.62
C HIS A 285 -15.17 -8.42 -22.81
N ARG A 286 -16.38 -8.70 -22.36
CA ARG A 286 -17.45 -7.70 -22.22
C ARG A 286 -17.35 -7.01 -20.86
N THR A 287 -17.95 -5.83 -20.73
CA THR A 287 -17.94 -5.06 -19.49
C THR A 287 -18.57 -5.81 -18.31
N ASP A 288 -19.61 -6.62 -18.54
CA ASP A 288 -20.27 -7.44 -17.52
C ASP A 288 -19.41 -8.62 -17.02
N GLN A 289 -18.40 -9.01 -17.79
CA GLN A 289 -17.45 -10.07 -17.40
C GLN A 289 -16.28 -9.53 -16.57
N MET A 290 -16.03 -8.22 -16.58
CA MET A 290 -14.89 -7.60 -15.89
C MET A 290 -14.88 -7.88 -14.38
N PRO A 291 -15.97 -7.77 -13.60
CA PRO A 291 -15.92 -7.95 -12.14
C PRO A 291 -15.30 -9.26 -11.64
N SER A 292 -15.38 -10.34 -12.43
CA SER A 292 -14.82 -11.64 -12.08
C SER A 292 -13.33 -11.81 -12.42
N GLN A 293 -12.75 -10.92 -13.24
CA GLN A 293 -11.37 -11.07 -13.74
C GLN A 293 -10.32 -10.63 -12.71
N ARG A 294 -9.14 -11.27 -12.72
CA ARG A 294 -8.02 -10.93 -11.84
C ARG A 294 -7.41 -9.55 -12.15
N TYR A 295 -7.48 -9.10 -13.39
CA TYR A 295 -6.91 -7.82 -13.84
C TYR A 295 -7.82 -6.61 -13.58
N THR A 296 -9.02 -6.82 -13.03
CA THR A 296 -10.01 -5.76 -12.83
C THR A 296 -9.68 -4.91 -11.62
N ARG A 297 -9.55 -3.60 -11.87
CA ARG A 297 -9.52 -2.54 -10.87
C ARG A 297 -10.94 -2.08 -10.56
N PHE A 298 -11.15 -1.57 -9.35
CA PHE A 298 -12.42 -1.03 -8.90
C PHE A 298 -12.27 0.44 -8.47
N GLN A 299 -13.38 1.16 -8.54
CA GLN A 299 -13.57 2.46 -7.91
C GLN A 299 -14.55 2.31 -6.75
N LEU A 300 -14.26 3.00 -5.66
CA LEU A 300 -15.16 3.15 -4.52
C LEU A 300 -15.97 4.43 -4.71
N ASP A 301 -17.30 4.37 -4.51
CA ASP A 301 -18.16 5.54 -4.68
C ASP A 301 -17.73 6.67 -3.74
N PRO A 302 -17.33 7.85 -4.26
CA PRO A 302 -16.87 8.96 -3.43
C PRO A 302 -17.97 9.50 -2.51
N ARG A 303 -19.25 9.22 -2.75
CA ARG A 303 -20.36 9.66 -1.90
C ARG A 303 -20.64 8.68 -0.75
N GLY A 304 -20.03 7.49 -0.76
CA GLY A 304 -20.31 6.45 0.23
C GLY A 304 -21.74 5.95 0.12
N ASN A 305 -22.22 5.81 -1.12
CA ASN A 305 -23.50 5.23 -1.48
C ASN A 305 -23.30 4.31 -2.70
N SER A 306 -24.38 3.95 -3.40
CA SER A 306 -24.30 3.18 -4.63
C SER A 306 -24.13 4.07 -5.87
N TRP A 307 -23.45 3.54 -6.88
CA TRP A 307 -23.32 4.14 -8.23
C TRP A 307 -24.63 4.33 -9.02
N LYS A 308 -25.80 4.09 -8.41
CA LYS A 308 -27.14 4.19 -9.02
C LYS A 308 -27.49 5.58 -9.56
N ASN A 309 -26.95 6.64 -8.96
CA ASN A 309 -27.23 8.02 -9.39
C ASN A 309 -26.29 8.48 -10.52
N GLY A 310 -25.55 7.56 -11.14
CA GLY A 310 -24.63 7.85 -12.23
C GLY A 310 -23.36 8.59 -11.80
N ASP A 311 -22.58 8.93 -12.83
CA ASP A 311 -21.36 9.72 -12.78
C ASP A 311 -21.69 11.21 -12.74
N GLY A 312 -20.97 11.97 -11.92
CA GLY A 312 -21.11 13.42 -11.86
C GLY A 312 -20.14 14.05 -10.88
N PHE A 313 -20.01 15.38 -10.98
CA PHE A 313 -19.26 16.14 -9.98
C PHE A 313 -19.91 15.94 -8.60
N THR A 314 -19.07 15.62 -7.63
CA THR A 314 -19.49 15.63 -6.23
C THR A 314 -19.41 17.07 -5.73
N THR A 315 -20.52 17.61 -5.24
CA THR A 315 -20.56 18.89 -4.51
C THR A 315 -19.97 18.77 -3.11
N ARG A 316 -19.71 17.55 -2.63
CA ARG A 316 -19.00 17.36 -1.37
C ARG A 316 -17.55 17.76 -1.55
N GLU A 317 -17.07 18.61 -0.64
CA GLU A 317 -15.67 19.02 -0.52
C GLU A 317 -14.70 17.82 -0.42
N THR A 318 -15.18 16.63 -0.04
CA THR A 318 -14.39 15.40 0.21
C THR A 318 -15.21 14.11 0.06
N GLY A 319 -14.55 12.97 -0.17
CA GLY A 319 -15.21 11.68 -0.44
C GLY A 319 -15.13 10.62 0.67
N PHE A 320 -15.83 9.50 0.46
CA PHE A 320 -15.91 8.36 1.38
C PHE A 320 -14.54 7.70 1.66
N LEU A 321 -13.65 7.67 0.67
CA LEU A 321 -12.28 7.21 0.87
C LEU A 321 -11.50 8.11 1.84
N ASP A 322 -11.75 9.43 1.86
CA ASP A 322 -11.14 10.34 2.83
C ASP A 322 -11.54 9.97 4.26
N GLU A 323 -12.77 9.52 4.46
CA GLU A 323 -13.26 9.08 5.76
C GLU A 323 -12.58 7.81 6.25
N ILE A 324 -12.35 6.85 5.36
CA ILE A 324 -11.67 5.61 5.70
C ILE A 324 -10.19 5.88 5.97
N MET A 325 -9.51 6.65 5.12
CA MET A 325 -8.09 6.97 5.30
C MET A 325 -7.85 7.77 6.59
N ALA A 326 -8.79 8.65 6.98
CA ALA A 326 -8.72 9.37 8.26
C ALA A 326 -8.80 8.46 9.50
N GLU A 327 -9.23 7.20 9.37
CA GLU A 327 -9.17 6.21 10.46
C GLU A 327 -7.76 5.60 10.63
N ILE A 328 -6.86 5.78 9.67
CA ILE A 328 -5.57 5.10 9.59
C ILE A 328 -4.46 5.98 10.18
N PRO A 329 -3.73 5.52 11.20
CA PRO A 329 -2.58 6.25 11.73
C PRO A 329 -1.34 6.08 10.86
N GLY A 330 -0.45 7.08 10.86
CA GLY A 330 0.90 7.01 10.32
C GLY A 330 1.87 6.26 11.24
N LYS A 331 3.15 6.66 11.24
CA LYS A 331 4.23 5.97 11.98
C LYS A 331 4.15 6.05 13.51
N ASN A 332 3.26 6.88 14.07
CA ASN A 332 2.98 6.89 15.51
C ASN A 332 1.95 5.85 15.95
N ASN A 333 1.38 5.09 15.01
CA ASN A 333 0.33 4.11 15.23
C ASN A 333 -0.89 4.72 15.94
N TYR A 334 -1.82 3.89 16.43
CA TYR A 334 -3.10 4.37 16.96
C TYR A 334 -2.99 5.33 18.16
N PRO A 335 -2.01 5.22 19.08
CA PRO A 335 -1.87 6.19 20.17
C PRO A 335 -1.39 7.58 19.72
N GLY A 336 -1.00 7.75 18.45
CA GLY A 336 -0.49 9.00 17.92
C GLY A 336 -1.49 10.16 18.06
N LYS A 337 -1.03 11.27 18.65
CA LYS A 337 -1.77 12.52 18.73
C LYS A 337 -0.83 13.67 18.42
N ILE A 338 -1.00 14.29 17.25
CA ILE A 338 -0.21 15.42 16.78
C ILE A 338 -1.19 16.48 16.26
N THR A 339 -0.94 17.75 16.57
CA THR A 339 -1.67 18.89 16.01
C THR A 339 -0.72 19.74 15.17
N ASP A 340 -1.26 20.42 14.16
CA ASP A 340 -0.52 21.28 13.25
C ASP A 340 -0.96 22.73 13.43
N GLU A 341 -0.03 23.57 13.87
CA GLU A 341 -0.22 25.00 14.14
C GLU A 341 0.84 25.84 13.41
N MET A 342 1.36 25.30 12.30
CA MET A 342 2.40 25.96 11.52
C MET A 342 1.93 27.34 11.05
N PHE A 343 2.85 28.32 11.05
CA PHE A 343 2.57 29.72 10.74
C PHE A 343 1.54 30.42 11.66
N GLY A 344 1.24 29.84 12.82
CA GLY A 344 0.26 30.41 13.75
C GLY A 344 -1.20 30.17 13.34
N TYR A 345 -1.44 29.25 12.38
CA TYR A 345 -2.78 28.87 11.95
C TYR A 345 -3.07 27.43 12.40
N PRO A 346 -3.93 27.22 13.41
CA PRO A 346 -4.35 25.88 13.81
C PRO A 346 -5.10 25.19 12.68
N VAL A 347 -4.79 23.90 12.50
CA VAL A 347 -5.41 23.04 11.51
C VAL A 347 -6.56 22.27 12.12
N TYR A 348 -7.70 22.26 11.42
CA TYR A 348 -8.92 21.58 11.80
C TYR A 348 -9.37 20.57 10.75
N SER A 349 -10.26 19.67 11.17
CA SER A 349 -10.95 18.74 10.27
C SER A 349 -11.65 19.48 9.14
N ARG A 350 -11.77 18.80 7.99
CA ARG A 350 -12.57 19.25 6.84
C ARG A 350 -14.02 19.63 7.20
N THR A 351 -14.58 19.03 8.25
CA THR A 351 -15.96 19.26 8.70
C THR A 351 -16.10 20.48 9.61
N ALA A 352 -15.00 21.14 9.99
CA ALA A 352 -15.02 22.30 10.86
C ALA A 352 -15.72 23.50 10.20
N THR A 353 -16.50 24.22 11.00
CA THR A 353 -17.22 25.45 10.62
C THR A 353 -17.12 26.49 11.75
N PRO A 354 -17.41 27.78 11.50
CA PRO A 354 -17.44 28.78 12.57
C PRO A 354 -18.39 28.44 13.74
N LYS A 355 -19.52 27.78 13.45
CA LYS A 355 -20.51 27.37 14.47
C LYS A 355 -20.18 26.03 15.14
N ASN A 356 -19.37 25.20 14.49
CA ASN A 356 -18.91 23.92 15.00
C ASN A 356 -17.45 23.72 14.60
N PRO A 357 -16.51 24.34 15.32
CA PRO A 357 -15.09 24.30 14.96
C PRO A 357 -14.50 22.88 15.12
N GLY A 358 -15.07 22.08 16.03
CA GLY A 358 -14.52 20.79 16.42
C GLY A 358 -13.17 20.90 17.12
N GLU A 359 -12.55 19.75 17.36
CA GLU A 359 -11.18 19.65 17.86
C GLU A 359 -10.15 19.92 16.75
N PRO A 360 -8.95 20.42 17.09
CA PRO A 360 -7.82 20.43 16.16
C PRO A 360 -7.61 19.06 15.51
N LEU A 361 -7.26 19.07 14.22
CA LEU A 361 -7.09 17.83 13.47
C LEU A 361 -5.91 17.03 14.04
N ASN A 362 -6.15 15.75 14.35
CA ASN A 362 -5.07 14.84 14.68
C ASN A 362 -4.29 14.46 13.42
N THR A 363 -3.20 15.17 13.17
CA THR A 363 -2.38 15.00 11.97
C THR A 363 -1.49 13.76 12.01
N ALA A 364 -1.46 13.01 13.13
CA ALA A 364 -0.84 11.69 13.18
C ALA A 364 -1.59 10.63 12.34
N TYR A 365 -2.79 10.96 11.84
CA TYR A 365 -3.63 10.12 11.00
C TYR A 365 -3.63 10.62 9.55
N TYR A 366 -3.87 9.72 8.60
CA TYR A 366 -3.80 10.03 7.18
C TYR A 366 -4.94 10.93 6.71
N HIS A 367 -4.57 12.07 6.14
CA HIS A 367 -5.52 13.02 5.58
C HIS A 367 -4.85 13.79 4.44
N ARG A 368 -5.65 14.28 3.50
CA ARG A 368 -5.19 15.15 2.41
C ARG A 368 -5.87 16.53 2.47
N TRP A 369 -7.14 16.55 2.88
CA TRP A 369 -7.91 17.76 3.10
C TRP A 369 -7.85 18.22 4.55
N TYR A 370 -7.71 19.53 4.74
CA TYR A 370 -7.74 20.17 6.05
C TYR A 370 -8.28 21.60 5.94
N LYS A 371 -8.72 22.16 7.06
CA LYS A 371 -9.12 23.58 7.13
C LYS A 371 -8.13 24.34 8.02
N ILE A 372 -7.66 25.48 7.53
CA ILE A 372 -6.91 26.45 8.35
C ILE A 372 -7.88 27.48 8.91
N LYS A 373 -7.73 27.83 10.19
CA LYS A 373 -8.50 28.91 10.81
C LYS A 373 -7.73 30.22 10.72
N ALA A 374 -8.23 31.17 9.93
CA ALA A 374 -7.71 32.53 9.84
C ALA A 374 -8.76 33.52 10.37
N GLY A 375 -8.56 34.03 11.59
CA GLY A 375 -9.61 34.78 12.30
C GLY A 375 -10.83 33.91 12.57
N ASN A 376 -12.01 34.34 12.09
CA ASN A 376 -13.27 33.59 12.21
C ASN A 376 -13.58 32.70 11.00
N ASN A 377 -12.73 32.71 9.96
CA ASN A 377 -12.95 31.98 8.71
C ASN A 377 -12.14 30.68 8.65
N TYR A 378 -12.70 29.68 7.97
CA TYR A 378 -12.07 28.39 7.71
C TYR A 378 -11.82 28.24 6.21
N HIS A 379 -10.57 28.02 5.82
CA HIS A 379 -10.20 27.82 4.42
C HIS A 379 -9.80 26.37 4.18
N LEU A 380 -10.51 25.70 3.28
CA LEU A 380 -10.18 24.34 2.85
C LEU A 380 -8.89 24.35 2.03
N LYS A 381 -8.00 23.41 2.32
CA LYS A 381 -6.70 23.22 1.67
C LYS A 381 -6.44 21.74 1.41
N LEU A 382 -5.69 21.46 0.34
CA LEU A 382 -5.16 20.14 0.00
C LEU A 382 -3.66 20.15 0.27
N ARG A 383 -3.16 19.21 1.09
CA ARG A 383 -1.75 19.21 1.55
C ARG A 383 -0.72 19.15 0.42
N SER A 384 -1.02 18.38 -0.60
CA SER A 384 -0.16 18.11 -1.75
C SER A 384 -0.35 19.10 -2.90
N GLY A 385 -1.16 20.14 -2.72
CA GLY A 385 -1.44 21.15 -3.76
C GLY A 385 -2.35 20.60 -4.87
N SER A 386 -1.77 19.90 -5.84
CA SER A 386 -2.45 19.37 -7.03
C SER A 386 -2.66 17.86 -6.99
N ASP A 387 -1.85 17.11 -6.25
CA ASP A 387 -1.97 15.65 -6.20
C ASP A 387 -3.17 15.25 -5.35
N THR A 388 -4.25 14.88 -6.01
CA THR A 388 -5.51 14.57 -5.36
C THR A 388 -5.52 13.21 -4.67
N THR A 389 -4.49 12.37 -4.80
CA THR A 389 -4.57 10.95 -4.42
C THR A 389 -3.74 10.57 -3.19
N VAL A 390 -2.71 11.36 -2.87
CA VAL A 390 -1.84 11.11 -1.72
C VAL A 390 -2.48 11.54 -0.41
N PHE A 391 -2.35 10.71 0.61
CA PHE A 391 -2.69 11.02 1.99
C PHE A 391 -1.42 11.21 2.80
N MET A 392 -1.44 12.13 3.76
CA MET A 392 -0.27 12.48 4.54
C MET A 392 -0.56 12.36 6.04
N ALA A 393 0.42 11.88 6.80
CA ALA A 393 0.38 11.81 8.26
C ALA A 393 1.70 12.28 8.86
N GLN A 394 1.63 13.12 9.90
CA GLN A 394 2.78 13.55 10.67
C GLN A 394 3.31 12.44 11.56
N THR A 395 4.59 12.53 11.89
CA THR A 395 5.17 11.68 12.92
C THR A 395 6.15 12.40 13.84
N THR A 396 6.25 11.93 15.08
CA THR A 396 7.32 12.33 16.01
C THR A 396 8.54 11.42 15.95
N SER A 397 8.50 10.34 15.15
CA SER A 397 9.60 9.37 15.11
C SER A 397 10.88 9.99 14.55
N PRO A 398 12.01 9.96 15.29
CA PRO A 398 13.28 10.51 14.80
C PRO A 398 13.88 9.69 13.65
N LYS A 399 13.33 8.50 13.36
CA LYS A 399 13.73 7.68 12.20
C LYS A 399 13.29 8.29 10.88
N VAL A 400 12.22 9.09 10.87
CA VAL A 400 11.75 9.82 9.68
C VAL A 400 12.48 11.16 9.58
N ALA A 401 12.88 11.51 8.38
CA ALA A 401 13.63 12.72 8.12
C ALA A 401 12.84 13.98 8.46
N PRO A 402 13.45 14.94 9.19
CA PRO A 402 12.83 16.22 9.45
C PRO A 402 12.84 17.08 8.20
N MET A 403 11.74 17.78 7.97
CA MET A 403 11.68 18.95 7.11
C MET A 403 11.80 20.18 8.01
N ARG A 404 12.86 20.96 7.81
CA ARG A 404 13.13 22.17 8.57
C ARG A 404 12.90 23.40 7.72
N MET A 405 12.32 24.43 8.31
CA MET A 405 12.17 25.70 7.64
C MET A 405 12.15 26.83 8.66
N SER A 406 12.92 27.88 8.41
CA SER A 406 12.86 29.12 9.17
C SER A 406 11.89 30.08 8.50
N HIS A 407 10.91 30.58 9.25
CA HIS A 407 9.98 31.60 8.77
C HIS A 407 10.22 32.89 9.54
N CYS A 408 10.55 33.96 8.83
CA CYS A 408 10.78 35.26 9.42
C CYS A 408 9.68 36.24 9.01
N THR A 409 9.10 36.94 9.99
CA THR A 409 8.13 38.02 9.77
C THR A 409 8.72 39.36 10.19
N GLY A 410 8.31 40.44 9.52
CA GLY A 410 8.85 41.79 9.74
C GLY A 410 10.16 42.07 8.97
N SER A 411 10.66 43.30 9.09
CA SER A 411 11.87 43.78 8.41
C SER A 411 12.83 44.49 9.38
N GLY A 412 14.12 44.49 9.04
CA GLY A 412 15.18 45.12 9.84
C GLY A 412 15.21 44.64 11.30
N LYS A 413 15.24 45.57 12.24
CA LYS A 413 15.28 45.30 13.69
C LYS A 413 14.04 44.60 14.25
N TYR A 414 12.95 44.51 13.49
CA TYR A 414 11.70 43.85 13.91
C TYR A 414 11.56 42.43 13.32
N LYS A 415 12.57 41.94 12.59
CA LYS A 415 12.56 40.60 12.01
C LYS A 415 12.51 39.54 13.12
N LYS A 416 11.39 38.82 13.21
CA LYS A 416 11.21 37.68 14.13
C LYS A 416 11.20 36.40 13.33
N CYS A 417 12.19 35.54 13.57
CA CYS A 417 12.28 34.23 12.92
C CYS A 417 11.80 33.13 13.85
N LYS A 418 11.02 32.18 13.33
CA LYS A 418 10.61 30.96 14.01
C LYS A 418 10.96 29.77 13.14
N ASP A 419 11.63 28.80 13.74
CA ASP A 419 11.97 27.54 13.08
C ASP A 419 10.85 26.52 13.27
N TYR A 420 10.53 25.83 12.19
CA TYR A 420 9.56 24.75 12.16
C TYR A 420 10.27 23.44 11.81
N VAL A 421 9.87 22.36 12.47
CA VAL A 421 10.34 21.01 12.20
C VAL A 421 9.13 20.09 12.12
N GLN A 422 8.93 19.46 10.97
CA GLN A 422 7.88 18.46 10.78
C GLN A 422 8.45 17.20 10.15
N ARG A 423 7.80 16.06 10.37
CA ARG A 423 8.14 14.79 9.71
C ARG A 423 6.87 14.19 9.16
N TRP A 424 6.94 13.68 7.94
CA TRP A 424 5.76 13.25 7.20
C TRP A 424 5.94 11.87 6.61
N THR A 425 4.81 11.17 6.52
CA THR A 425 4.64 9.91 5.83
C THR A 425 3.51 10.03 4.84
N TYR A 426 3.58 9.28 3.75
CA TYR A 426 2.71 9.40 2.58
C TYR A 426 2.04 8.07 2.31
N ALA A 427 0.77 8.07 1.95
CA ALA A 427 0.05 6.84 1.66
C ALA A 427 -0.94 6.95 0.51
N VAL A 428 -1.16 5.83 -0.18
CA VAL A 428 -2.25 5.62 -1.14
C VAL A 428 -2.94 4.27 -0.85
N PRO A 429 -4.26 4.14 -1.05
CA PRO A 429 -4.94 2.86 -0.91
C PRO A 429 -4.48 1.89 -2.02
N LEU A 430 -4.48 0.59 -1.73
CA LEU A 430 -4.19 -0.46 -2.71
C LEU A 430 -5.42 -1.34 -2.96
N GLU A 431 -6.02 -1.88 -1.91
CA GLU A 431 -7.16 -2.80 -2.04
C GLU A 431 -7.98 -2.89 -0.75
N ILE A 432 -9.25 -3.29 -0.89
CA ILE A 432 -10.09 -3.70 0.24
C ILE A 432 -10.25 -5.21 0.20
N ILE A 433 -9.94 -5.86 1.32
CA ILE A 433 -10.05 -7.32 1.49
C ILE A 433 -11.18 -7.61 2.47
N TRP A 434 -12.13 -8.46 2.09
CA TRP A 434 -13.12 -8.98 3.04
C TRP A 434 -12.53 -10.13 3.83
N LEU A 435 -12.37 -9.92 5.14
CA LEU A 435 -12.13 -10.98 6.10
C LEU A 435 -13.45 -11.67 6.41
N HIS A 436 -13.44 -13.00 6.50
CA HIS A 436 -14.67 -13.79 6.61
C HIS A 436 -14.43 -15.07 7.44
N PRO A 437 -15.49 -15.76 7.91
CA PRO A 437 -15.34 -16.83 8.91
C PRO A 437 -14.53 -18.05 8.45
N LEU A 438 -14.45 -18.34 7.14
CA LEU A 438 -13.64 -19.47 6.63
C LEU A 438 -12.15 -19.37 7.00
N MET A 439 -11.66 -18.15 7.28
CA MET A 439 -10.27 -17.93 7.68
C MET A 439 -9.96 -18.43 9.09
N LYS A 440 -10.97 -18.74 9.91
CA LYS A 440 -10.78 -19.25 11.29
C LYS A 440 -11.47 -20.60 11.50
N TRP A 441 -12.39 -20.97 10.62
CA TRP A 441 -13.22 -22.16 10.79
C TRP A 441 -12.43 -23.47 10.62
N ASN A 442 -12.30 -24.21 11.71
CA ASN A 442 -11.63 -25.51 11.80
C ASN A 442 -12.60 -26.59 12.32
N PRO A 443 -13.61 -27.01 11.52
CA PRO A 443 -14.68 -27.90 11.98
C PRO A 443 -14.19 -29.32 12.32
N TYR A 444 -13.07 -29.75 11.74
CA TYR A 444 -12.48 -31.05 12.01
C TYR A 444 -11.49 -31.06 13.19
N ASN A 445 -11.33 -29.92 13.88
CA ASN A 445 -10.36 -29.75 14.96
C ASN A 445 -8.94 -30.21 14.57
N LEU A 446 -8.50 -29.82 13.37
CA LEU A 446 -7.18 -30.17 12.86
C LEU A 446 -6.10 -29.51 13.73
N ALA A 447 -5.05 -30.28 14.04
CA ALA A 447 -3.94 -29.77 14.84
C ALA A 447 -3.15 -28.72 14.05
N ILE A 448 -3.08 -27.49 14.56
CA ILE A 448 -2.26 -26.41 14.00
C ILE A 448 -0.88 -26.48 14.65
N LYS A 449 0.10 -26.93 13.87
CA LYS A 449 1.48 -27.13 14.32
C LYS A 449 2.31 -25.86 14.18
N SER A 450 3.37 -25.79 14.97
CA SER A 450 4.31 -24.68 14.92
C SER A 450 5.06 -24.65 13.59
N PHE A 451 5.61 -23.48 13.22
CA PHE A 451 6.36 -23.32 11.97
C PHE A 451 7.50 -24.32 11.79
N ARG A 452 8.20 -24.66 12.89
CA ARG A 452 9.38 -25.55 12.89
C ARG A 452 9.04 -27.03 13.03
N ASP A 453 7.76 -27.36 13.18
CA ASP A 453 7.33 -28.75 13.35
C ASP A 453 7.22 -29.44 11.99
N ASN A 454 8.25 -30.19 11.64
CA ASN A 454 8.34 -30.96 10.41
C ASN A 454 7.56 -32.29 10.46
N SER A 455 6.93 -32.63 11.59
CA SER A 455 6.15 -33.87 11.71
C SER A 455 4.92 -33.92 10.79
N ILE A 456 4.53 -32.78 10.22
CA ILE A 456 3.55 -32.66 9.13
C ILE A 456 3.92 -33.57 7.94
N PHE A 457 5.21 -33.71 7.64
CA PHE A 457 5.74 -34.42 6.48
C PHE A 457 6.32 -35.81 6.79
N SER A 458 6.39 -36.19 8.07
CA SER A 458 6.98 -37.46 8.51
C SER A 458 6.41 -38.66 7.75
N GLY A 459 7.28 -39.57 7.34
CA GLY A 459 6.88 -40.75 6.54
C GLY A 459 6.60 -40.44 5.06
N GLY A 460 7.10 -39.32 4.54
CA GLY A 460 6.93 -38.94 3.13
C GLY A 460 5.51 -38.44 2.80
N ARG A 461 4.84 -37.82 3.78
CA ARG A 461 3.52 -37.20 3.63
C ARG A 461 3.62 -35.96 2.75
N ASN A 462 2.70 -35.83 1.79
CA ASN A 462 2.72 -34.78 0.78
C ASN A 462 1.34 -34.15 0.54
N GLY A 463 0.37 -34.45 1.41
CA GLY A 463 -1.01 -33.98 1.33
C GLY A 463 -1.91 -34.84 0.45
N GLY A 464 -1.48 -36.04 0.08
CA GLY A 464 -2.31 -37.00 -0.66
C GLY A 464 -3.54 -37.46 0.14
N LEU A 465 -4.52 -38.04 -0.53
CA LEU A 465 -5.83 -38.36 0.05
C LEU A 465 -5.90 -39.71 0.78
N THR A 466 -4.75 -40.33 1.05
CA THR A 466 -4.66 -41.59 1.81
C THR A 466 -4.08 -41.32 3.20
N ALA A 467 -4.38 -42.18 4.18
CA ALA A 467 -3.87 -42.01 5.53
C ALA A 467 -2.33 -41.97 5.60
N ALA A 468 -1.64 -42.65 4.68
CA ALA A 468 -0.17 -42.65 4.58
C ALA A 468 0.40 -41.36 3.96
N LYS A 469 -0.36 -40.66 3.10
CA LYS A 469 0.13 -39.49 2.34
C LYS A 469 -0.44 -38.16 2.81
N ALA A 470 -1.56 -38.16 3.54
CA ALA A 470 -2.18 -36.97 4.12
C ALA A 470 -1.20 -36.25 5.06
N TYR A 471 -1.27 -34.93 5.15
CA TYR A 471 -0.47 -34.19 6.12
C TYR A 471 -0.86 -34.55 7.54
N ASN A 472 0.11 -34.62 8.44
CA ASN A 472 -0.15 -34.85 9.86
C ASN A 472 -0.42 -33.50 10.55
N GLY A 473 -1.65 -32.99 10.45
CA GLY A 473 -2.01 -31.63 10.88
C GLY A 473 -1.73 -30.55 9.83
N THR A 474 -1.86 -29.30 10.24
CA THR A 474 -1.79 -28.09 9.39
C THR A 474 -0.80 -27.08 10.00
N ARG A 475 -0.43 -26.01 9.29
CA ARG A 475 0.35 -24.90 9.86
C ARG A 475 0.07 -23.57 9.16
N LEU A 476 0.29 -22.47 9.87
CA LEU A 476 0.00 -21.12 9.38
C LEU A 476 0.83 -20.72 8.15
N ASN A 477 2.07 -21.23 8.01
CA ASN A 477 2.99 -20.80 6.95
C ASN A 477 3.12 -21.88 5.87
N GLY A 478 2.31 -21.77 4.81
CA GLY A 478 2.41 -22.54 3.57
C GLY A 478 1.57 -23.81 3.53
N TYR A 479 0.92 -24.18 4.65
CA TYR A 479 0.05 -25.35 4.71
C TYR A 479 -1.24 -25.06 5.48
N TYR A 480 -1.80 -23.86 5.31
CA TYR A 480 -2.99 -23.40 6.00
C TYR A 480 -4.28 -23.93 5.34
N TYR A 481 -4.52 -25.22 5.55
CA TYR A 481 -5.69 -25.94 5.04
C TYR A 481 -6.63 -26.32 6.20
N LEU A 482 -7.79 -25.67 6.28
CA LEU A 482 -8.81 -25.92 7.33
C LEU A 482 -10.21 -26.14 6.78
N THR A 483 -10.53 -25.49 5.66
CA THR A 483 -11.90 -25.42 5.13
C THR A 483 -12.30 -26.76 4.50
N PRO A 484 -13.42 -27.38 4.90
CA PRO A 484 -13.93 -28.58 4.24
C PRO A 484 -14.05 -28.39 2.73
N GLU A 485 -13.59 -29.37 1.95
CA GLU A 485 -13.77 -29.37 0.49
C GLU A 485 -15.24 -29.23 0.11
N SER A 486 -16.12 -29.94 0.82
CA SER A 486 -17.57 -29.95 0.61
C SER A 486 -18.24 -28.60 0.84
N PHE A 487 -17.56 -27.60 1.41
CA PHE A 487 -18.08 -26.24 1.44
C PHE A 487 -18.18 -25.64 0.03
N PHE A 488 -17.27 -26.02 -0.87
CA PHE A 488 -17.23 -25.55 -2.25
C PHE A 488 -17.78 -26.60 -3.22
N ALA A 489 -18.22 -26.14 -4.40
CA ALA A 489 -18.78 -26.97 -5.47
C ALA A 489 -17.86 -27.04 -6.71
N GLY A 490 -16.58 -26.68 -6.58
CA GLY A 490 -15.62 -26.67 -7.69
C GLY A 490 -14.18 -26.48 -7.23
N SER A 491 -13.23 -26.61 -8.16
CA SER A 491 -11.79 -26.33 -7.93
C SER A 491 -11.55 -24.84 -7.65
N ASP A 492 -10.38 -24.50 -7.10
CA ASP A 492 -9.85 -23.14 -7.24
C ASP A 492 -9.86 -22.75 -8.75
N SER A 493 -10.18 -21.49 -9.05
CA SER A 493 -10.51 -20.98 -10.41
C SER A 493 -9.63 -21.53 -11.54
N ASP A 494 -10.22 -21.74 -12.73
CA ASP A 494 -9.53 -22.21 -13.95
C ASP A 494 -8.38 -21.29 -14.42
N ASP A 495 -8.36 -20.04 -13.98
CA ASP A 495 -7.28 -19.07 -14.21
C ASP A 495 -6.19 -19.21 -13.14
N LYS A 496 -5.34 -20.25 -13.27
CA LYS A 496 -4.23 -20.52 -12.34
C LYS A 496 -3.00 -19.72 -12.73
N ASP A 497 -2.50 -18.88 -11.82
CA ASP A 497 -1.26 -18.14 -12.01
C ASP A 497 -0.05 -18.98 -11.56
N PRO A 498 1.12 -18.95 -12.24
CA PRO A 498 2.32 -19.65 -11.80
C PRO A 498 2.80 -19.29 -10.39
N ALA A 499 2.45 -18.10 -9.89
CA ALA A 499 2.74 -17.66 -8.53
C ALA A 499 1.71 -18.16 -7.50
N ASP A 500 0.59 -18.77 -7.92
CA ASP A 500 -0.40 -19.35 -7.00
C ASP A 500 0.20 -20.59 -6.29
N THR A 501 0.24 -20.58 -4.96
CA THR A 501 0.94 -21.61 -4.16
C THR A 501 0.04 -22.67 -3.54
N ALA A 502 -1.28 -22.45 -3.56
CA ALA A 502 -2.23 -23.39 -2.96
C ALA A 502 -2.43 -24.62 -3.87
N LYS A 503 -2.47 -25.80 -3.25
CA LYS A 503 -3.03 -27.00 -3.88
C LYS A 503 -4.56 -26.92 -3.77
N ASP A 504 -5.27 -27.45 -4.77
CA ASP A 504 -6.74 -27.37 -4.80
C ASP A 504 -7.38 -28.10 -3.59
N VAL A 505 -7.14 -29.41 -3.47
CA VAL A 505 -7.60 -30.23 -2.33
C VAL A 505 -6.41 -31.03 -1.77
N VAL A 506 -6.32 -31.08 -0.44
CA VAL A 506 -5.33 -31.90 0.26
C VAL A 506 -5.99 -32.74 1.35
N GLY A 507 -5.37 -33.88 1.64
CA GLY A 507 -5.70 -34.70 2.81
C GLY A 507 -4.93 -34.22 4.03
N VAL A 508 -5.63 -33.99 5.14
CA VAL A 508 -5.04 -33.70 6.45
C VAL A 508 -5.61 -34.67 7.48
N LEU A 509 -4.73 -35.27 8.29
CA LEU A 509 -5.16 -36.12 9.40
C LEU A 509 -5.76 -35.28 10.51
N ASP A 510 -6.95 -35.65 10.97
CA ASP A 510 -7.49 -35.17 12.23
C ASP A 510 -6.78 -35.84 13.43
N GLN A 511 -7.12 -35.40 14.64
CA GLN A 511 -6.51 -35.93 15.87
C GLN A 511 -6.77 -37.43 16.10
N LYS A 512 -7.76 -38.02 15.40
CA LYS A 512 -8.09 -39.45 15.46
C LYS A 512 -7.43 -40.25 14.32
N GLY A 513 -6.62 -39.59 13.47
CA GLY A 513 -5.96 -40.21 12.33
C GLY A 513 -6.85 -40.39 11.09
N ASN A 514 -8.06 -39.82 11.07
CA ASN A 514 -8.91 -39.86 9.88
C ASN A 514 -8.45 -38.83 8.86
N VAL A 515 -8.47 -39.19 7.58
CA VAL A 515 -8.18 -38.24 6.49
C VAL A 515 -9.37 -37.30 6.30
N ARG A 516 -9.11 -36.00 6.40
CA ARG A 516 -10.06 -34.93 6.08
C ARG A 516 -9.65 -34.25 4.79
N ARG A 517 -10.60 -34.12 3.87
CA ARG A 517 -10.41 -33.43 2.59
C ARG A 517 -10.70 -31.95 2.79
N VAL A 518 -9.66 -31.14 2.63
CA VAL A 518 -9.72 -29.70 2.94
C VAL A 518 -9.09 -28.87 1.84
N LYS A 519 -9.59 -27.64 1.71
CA LYS A 519 -9.02 -26.57 0.87
C LYS A 519 -8.31 -25.55 1.74
N ALA A 520 -7.49 -24.73 1.09
CA ALA A 520 -6.74 -23.68 1.73
C ALA A 520 -7.68 -22.60 2.32
N SER A 521 -7.36 -22.00 3.45
CA SER A 521 -8.28 -21.12 4.20
C SER A 521 -7.88 -19.65 4.23
N GLY A 522 -6.71 -19.32 3.68
CA GLY A 522 -6.20 -17.97 3.57
C GLY A 522 -6.90 -17.12 2.50
N VAL A 523 -6.34 -15.94 2.28
CA VAL A 523 -6.90 -14.92 1.38
C VAL A 523 -6.78 -15.37 -0.09
N ARG A 524 -7.84 -15.15 -0.85
CA ARG A 524 -7.93 -15.33 -2.31
C ARG A 524 -8.35 -14.03 -2.99
N ILE A 525 -8.10 -13.91 -4.28
CA ILE A 525 -8.73 -12.87 -5.13
C ILE A 525 -10.23 -13.12 -5.21
N THR A 526 -10.58 -14.35 -5.60
CA THR A 526 -11.96 -14.83 -5.73
C THR A 526 -12.07 -16.20 -5.07
N LEU A 527 -13.13 -16.41 -4.29
CA LEU A 527 -13.43 -17.69 -3.67
C LEU A 527 -13.89 -18.71 -4.72
N PRO A 528 -13.57 -20.01 -4.54
CA PRO A 528 -14.14 -21.07 -5.36
C PRO A 528 -15.66 -21.02 -5.36
N ASN A 529 -16.29 -21.66 -6.34
CA ASN A 529 -17.74 -21.71 -6.44
C ASN A 529 -18.36 -22.26 -5.14
N ILE A 530 -19.27 -21.51 -4.52
CA ILE A 530 -20.03 -21.92 -3.34
C ILE A 530 -21.41 -22.33 -3.81
N GLU A 531 -21.83 -23.55 -3.48
CA GLU A 531 -23.14 -24.09 -3.87
C GLU A 531 -24.28 -23.16 -3.43
N GLY A 532 -25.20 -22.85 -4.36
CA GLY A 532 -26.34 -21.95 -4.11
C GLY A 532 -25.98 -20.46 -4.00
N VAL A 533 -24.70 -20.09 -4.16
CA VAL A 533 -24.23 -18.70 -4.03
C VAL A 533 -23.44 -18.23 -5.26
N GLY A 534 -22.59 -19.08 -5.82
CA GLY A 534 -21.68 -18.72 -6.91
C GLY A 534 -20.26 -18.45 -6.42
N SER A 535 -19.42 -17.91 -7.32
CA SER A 535 -18.06 -17.47 -7.00
C SER A 535 -18.09 -16.03 -6.50
N LEU A 536 -17.38 -15.76 -5.40
CA LEU A 536 -17.42 -14.45 -4.73
C LEU A 536 -16.04 -13.81 -4.69
N ARG A 537 -15.95 -12.56 -5.14
CA ARG A 537 -14.72 -11.78 -5.05
C ARG A 537 -14.46 -11.36 -3.62
N GLN A 538 -13.22 -11.58 -3.17
CA GLN A 538 -12.77 -11.25 -1.83
C GLN A 538 -11.88 -10.00 -1.79
N ARG A 539 -11.05 -9.81 -2.81
CA ARG A 539 -10.11 -8.67 -2.92
C ARG A 539 -10.60 -7.67 -3.96
N TYR A 540 -10.73 -6.41 -3.57
CA TYR A 540 -11.20 -5.31 -4.42
C TYR A 540 -10.08 -4.27 -4.55
N PRO A 541 -9.25 -4.37 -5.60
CA PRO A 541 -8.15 -3.43 -5.84
C PRO A 541 -8.71 -2.08 -6.21
N ILE A 542 -8.31 -1.05 -5.46
CA ILE A 542 -8.72 0.34 -5.65
C ILE A 542 -7.51 1.30 -5.73
N PRO A 543 -6.35 0.90 -6.29
CA PRO A 543 -5.21 1.81 -6.33
C PRO A 543 -5.51 3.02 -7.22
N PRO A 544 -5.08 4.23 -6.83
CA PRO A 544 -4.96 5.32 -7.78
C PRO A 544 -3.87 4.99 -8.80
N ILE A 545 -4.04 5.43 -10.04
CA ILE A 545 -3.05 5.25 -11.10
C ILE A 545 -2.38 6.59 -11.37
N PHE A 546 -1.04 6.60 -11.46
CA PHE A 546 -0.26 7.84 -11.64
C PHE A 546 -0.76 8.69 -12.81
N ALA A 547 -1.01 8.02 -13.95
CA ALA A 547 -1.48 8.66 -15.17
C ALA A 547 -2.87 9.31 -15.03
N GLU A 548 -3.72 8.92 -14.08
CA GLU A 548 -5.05 9.53 -13.88
C GLU A 548 -4.98 10.99 -13.44
N GLY A 549 -3.85 11.43 -12.87
CA GLY A 549 -3.61 12.84 -12.56
C GLY A 549 -3.36 13.71 -13.80
N ASN A 550 -2.92 13.10 -14.90
CA ASN A 550 -2.52 13.78 -16.12
C ASN A 550 -3.72 14.32 -16.92
N SER A 551 -3.61 15.54 -17.46
CA SER A 551 -4.66 16.16 -18.26
C SER A 551 -5.03 15.36 -19.52
N ALA A 552 -4.05 14.83 -20.25
CA ALA A 552 -4.30 14.03 -21.44
C ALA A 552 -5.05 12.73 -21.10
N PHE A 553 -4.73 12.08 -19.98
CA PHE A 553 -5.46 10.90 -19.53
C PHE A 553 -6.92 11.24 -19.20
N LYS A 554 -7.17 12.38 -18.56
CA LYS A 554 -8.54 12.85 -18.26
C LYS A 554 -9.37 13.06 -19.52
N GLU A 555 -8.80 13.71 -20.54
CA GLU A 555 -9.47 13.91 -21.84
C GLU A 555 -9.72 12.58 -22.56
N VAL A 556 -8.75 11.66 -22.57
CA VAL A 556 -8.92 10.33 -23.17
C VAL A 556 -9.97 9.50 -22.42
N ALA A 557 -10.02 9.58 -21.09
CA ALA A 557 -11.04 8.91 -20.30
C ALA A 557 -12.45 9.49 -20.57
N ALA A 558 -12.57 10.81 -20.69
CA ALA A 558 -13.83 11.45 -21.07
C ALA A 558 -14.27 11.04 -22.49
N LEU A 559 -13.34 11.01 -23.45
CA LEU A 559 -13.61 10.55 -24.81
C LEU A 559 -14.04 9.07 -24.84
N ARG A 560 -13.38 8.21 -24.05
CA ARG A 560 -13.79 6.81 -23.88
C ARG A 560 -15.26 6.74 -23.46
N ASP A 561 -15.66 7.49 -22.44
CA ASP A 561 -17.04 7.46 -21.93
C ASP A 561 -18.04 7.95 -22.98
N ILE A 562 -17.69 9.00 -23.74
CA ILE A 562 -18.50 9.49 -24.86
C ILE A 562 -18.69 8.41 -25.94
N VAL A 563 -17.63 7.68 -26.30
CA VAL A 563 -17.68 6.64 -27.35
C VAL A 563 -18.44 5.40 -26.86
N MET A 564 -18.16 4.95 -25.64
CA MET A 564 -18.73 3.73 -25.06
C MET A 564 -20.17 3.90 -24.59
N GLU A 565 -20.54 5.10 -24.14
CA GLU A 565 -21.88 5.44 -23.62
C GLU A 565 -22.56 6.52 -24.50
N ARG A 566 -22.40 6.41 -25.83
CA ARG A 566 -22.86 7.41 -26.82
C ARG A 566 -24.31 7.86 -26.63
N SER A 567 -25.22 6.95 -26.26
CA SER A 567 -26.63 7.30 -26.02
C SER A 567 -26.79 8.29 -24.86
N LYS A 568 -26.08 8.06 -23.74
CA LYS A 568 -26.07 8.91 -22.54
C LYS A 568 -25.46 10.28 -22.81
N TYR A 569 -24.40 10.34 -23.62
CA TYR A 569 -23.64 11.57 -23.90
C TYR A 569 -24.00 12.26 -25.23
N SER A 570 -25.04 11.80 -25.92
CA SER A 570 -25.48 12.32 -27.23
C SER A 570 -25.65 13.84 -27.29
N ARG A 571 -26.07 14.47 -26.18
CA ARG A 571 -26.26 15.93 -26.06
C ARG A 571 -24.97 16.74 -26.24
N ILE A 572 -23.80 16.16 -26.01
CA ILE A 572 -22.50 16.84 -26.17
C ILE A 572 -22.20 17.12 -27.65
N PHE A 573 -22.77 16.32 -28.57
CA PHE A 573 -22.57 16.46 -30.00
C PHE A 573 -23.54 17.42 -30.70
N ILE A 574 -24.46 18.05 -29.96
CA ILE A 574 -25.37 19.04 -30.52
C ILE A 574 -24.65 20.38 -30.52
N GLU A 575 -24.09 20.77 -31.65
CA GLU A 575 -23.71 22.16 -31.92
C GLU A 575 -24.99 23.01 -31.94
N ARG A 576 -25.04 24.05 -31.09
CA ARG A 576 -26.14 25.01 -31.07
C ARG A 576 -25.83 26.19 -31.96
#